data_AF-A0A6G1C6Q8-F1
#
_entry.id   AF-A0A6G1C6Q8-F1
#
_cell.length_a   1.000
_cell.length_b   1.000
_cell.length_c   1.000
_cell.angle_alpha   90.00
_cell.angle_beta   90.00
_cell.angle_gamma   90.00
#
_symmetry.space_group_name_H-M   'P 1'
#
loop_
_entity.id
_entity.type
_entity.pdbx_description
1 polymer ?
#
loop_
_entity_poly.entity_id
_entity_poly.type
_entity_poly.pdbx_seq_one_letter_code
_entity_poly.pdbx_strand_id
1 'polypeptide(L)'
;MGRHLFQAHLLKKEKKRKKRELMLRRRRRRLRGVTSPGAPELRRAFRSEASLEAIRAHSQPSKDTAESVGPAHLALYNYPTFASAYAALAAHLFHRRLRRRLLVLPFSSVEPFRLPRLYLPHFNQLLHTLLSLLHGGLCCSWNKNSKFYRSSRAGDFEASGFQTCYLLDFIGPKKFALELSRFIPSVIAFDHRQSTLARIPHLGHCPSNLELNIDTTKSSARATFDYFSRKLAGIKSDSDISEKLLDQEDERRVFNVLKYIEDADLRQWQLPNAKEFQTALKDERAKLNCITNPLVFEQLLQLDVCNLLSRGKSLAHDRLEAAGKLIHKPFKIQLGRGLYGECLAIRADGNSKLSHEIGLELSQRSAAAGLRPIGAVVFMQRGLLKVCLRTTDNTTNTAEIAKAYGGGGKPSSSSFALRMDEFNAWTSVNS
;
A
#
# COMPACT_ATOMS: atom_id res chain seq x y z
N MET A 1 12.88 -35.29 -50.39
CA MET A 1 11.94 -35.24 -49.24
C MET A 1 12.01 -33.98 -48.36
N GLY A 2 13.09 -33.17 -48.36
CA GLY A 2 13.22 -32.01 -47.46
C GLY A 2 12.40 -30.74 -47.80
N ARG A 3 12.07 -30.49 -49.08
CA ARG A 3 11.34 -29.25 -49.48
C ARG A 3 9.86 -29.26 -49.04
N HIS A 4 9.19 -30.41 -49.09
CA HIS A 4 7.79 -30.53 -48.66
C HIS A 4 7.60 -30.36 -47.15
N LEU A 5 8.55 -30.83 -46.33
CA LEU A 5 8.50 -30.67 -44.87
C LEU A 5 8.72 -29.21 -44.44
N PHE A 6 9.60 -28.48 -45.13
CA PHE A 6 9.85 -27.06 -44.85
C PHE A 6 8.63 -26.20 -45.19
N GLN A 7 7.97 -26.49 -46.32
CA GLN A 7 6.78 -25.76 -46.76
C GLN A 7 5.57 -26.05 -45.86
N ALA A 8 5.42 -27.28 -45.37
CA ALA A 8 4.42 -27.64 -44.37
C ALA A 8 4.64 -26.94 -43.01
N HIS A 9 5.91 -26.75 -42.61
CA HIS A 9 6.25 -26.04 -41.37
C HIS A 9 5.95 -24.53 -41.46
N LEU A 10 6.24 -23.90 -42.61
CA LEU A 10 5.88 -22.51 -42.88
C LEU A 10 4.36 -22.30 -42.87
N LEU A 11 3.60 -23.18 -43.53
CA LEU A 11 2.13 -23.14 -43.53
C LEU A 11 1.54 -23.32 -42.12
N LYS A 12 2.14 -24.19 -41.28
CA LYS A 12 1.74 -24.33 -39.86
C LYS A 12 2.03 -23.08 -39.04
N LYS A 13 3.19 -22.44 -39.23
CA LYS A 13 3.53 -21.16 -38.58
C LYS A 13 2.58 -20.04 -39.00
N GLU A 14 2.25 -19.96 -40.28
CA GLU A 14 1.36 -18.93 -40.80
C GLU A 14 -0.09 -19.10 -40.32
N LYS A 15 -0.60 -20.35 -40.28
CA LYS A 15 -1.91 -20.66 -39.67
C LYS A 15 -1.95 -20.31 -38.18
N LYS A 16 -0.86 -20.58 -37.43
CA LYS A 16 -0.75 -20.23 -36.00
C LYS A 16 -0.70 -18.71 -35.78
N ARG A 17 -0.05 -17.96 -36.68
CA ARG A 17 -0.03 -16.49 -36.68
C ARG A 17 -1.42 -15.91 -36.97
N LYS A 18 -2.09 -16.37 -38.03
CA LYS A 18 -3.46 -15.95 -38.38
C LYS A 18 -4.48 -16.29 -37.28
N LYS A 19 -4.35 -17.43 -36.59
CA LYS A 19 -5.20 -17.81 -35.44
C LYS A 19 -4.97 -16.91 -34.21
N ARG A 20 -3.73 -16.50 -33.94
CA ARG A 20 -3.39 -15.51 -32.89
C ARG A 20 -3.92 -14.12 -33.24
N GLU A 21 -3.80 -13.69 -34.49
CA GLU A 21 -4.35 -12.42 -34.98
C GLU A 21 -5.88 -12.37 -34.91
N LEU A 22 -6.55 -13.49 -35.25
CA LEU A 22 -8.00 -13.61 -35.14
C LEU A 22 -8.46 -13.60 -33.67
N MET A 23 -7.73 -14.23 -32.75
CA MET A 23 -7.99 -14.13 -31.30
C MET A 23 -7.78 -12.70 -30.78
N LEU A 24 -6.71 -12.02 -31.20
CA LEU A 24 -6.44 -10.62 -30.85
C LEU A 24 -7.52 -9.67 -31.41
N ARG A 25 -8.01 -9.92 -32.63
CA ARG A 25 -9.13 -9.17 -33.23
C ARG A 25 -10.46 -9.44 -32.52
N ARG A 26 -10.74 -10.68 -32.09
CA ARG A 26 -11.93 -11.01 -31.27
C ARG A 26 -11.87 -10.37 -29.87
N ARG A 27 -10.68 -10.33 -29.25
CA ARG A 27 -10.44 -9.62 -27.97
C ARG A 27 -10.62 -8.10 -28.12
N ARG A 28 -10.11 -7.52 -29.23
CA ARG A 28 -10.31 -6.09 -29.55
C ARG A 28 -11.75 -5.74 -29.91
N ARG A 29 -12.52 -6.63 -30.54
CA ARG A 29 -13.96 -6.43 -30.81
C ARG A 29 -14.83 -6.54 -29.56
N ARG A 30 -14.49 -7.40 -28.57
CA ARG A 30 -15.14 -7.40 -27.24
C ARG A 30 -14.83 -6.16 -26.39
N LEU A 31 -13.81 -5.37 -26.75
CA LEU A 31 -13.42 -4.12 -26.11
C LEU A 31 -13.87 -2.86 -26.88
N ARG A 32 -14.57 -3.02 -28.01
CA ARG A 32 -14.98 -1.90 -28.91
C ARG A 32 -16.49 -1.61 -28.88
N GLY A 33 -17.11 -1.80 -27.72
CA GLY A 33 -18.53 -1.48 -27.48
C GLY A 33 -18.80 -0.71 -26.20
N VAL A 34 -17.77 -0.16 -25.54
CA VAL A 34 -17.95 0.73 -24.38
C VAL A 34 -17.14 1.98 -24.64
N THR A 35 -17.78 2.95 -25.28
CA THR A 35 -17.38 4.35 -25.18
C THR A 35 -17.55 4.74 -23.72
N SER A 36 -16.46 4.75 -22.97
CA SER A 36 -16.43 5.35 -21.64
C SER A 36 -16.78 6.84 -21.80
N PRO A 37 -17.82 7.37 -21.14
CA PRO A 37 -17.86 8.79 -20.88
C PRO A 37 -16.54 9.13 -20.17
N GLY A 38 -15.89 10.24 -20.55
CA GLY A 38 -14.72 10.73 -19.82
C GLY A 38 -15.12 10.86 -18.36
N ALA A 39 -14.53 10.04 -17.50
CA ALA A 39 -14.89 9.99 -16.10
C ALA A 39 -14.66 11.39 -15.51
N PRO A 40 -15.71 12.12 -15.10
CA PRO A 40 -15.50 13.21 -14.18
C PRO A 40 -14.83 12.57 -12.96
N GLU A 41 -13.80 13.22 -12.41
CA GLU A 41 -13.14 12.79 -11.18
C GLU A 41 -14.17 12.63 -10.06
N LEU A 42 -14.81 11.46 -9.98
CA LEU A 42 -15.71 11.07 -8.91
C LEU A 42 -14.85 10.90 -7.67
N ARG A 43 -14.76 11.98 -6.90
CA ARG A 43 -14.22 12.04 -5.54
C ARG A 43 -15.06 11.12 -4.64
N ARG A 44 -14.94 9.79 -4.78
CA ARG A 44 -15.62 8.81 -3.92
C ARG A 44 -14.87 8.73 -2.59
N ALA A 45 -15.37 9.43 -1.57
CA ALA A 45 -14.98 9.23 -0.18
C ALA A 45 -15.37 7.83 0.31
N PHE A 46 -14.73 7.28 1.37
CA PHE A 46 -15.10 5.97 1.93
C PHE A 46 -16.53 5.93 2.46
N ARG A 47 -16.99 7.05 3.02
CA ARG A 47 -18.39 7.40 3.27
C ARG A 47 -18.98 8.10 2.04
N SER A 48 -19.17 7.34 0.96
CA SER A 48 -19.91 7.78 -0.23
C SER A 48 -21.38 7.37 -0.14
N GLU A 49 -22.26 8.02 -0.90
CA GLU A 49 -23.65 7.57 -1.05
C GLU A 49 -23.72 6.10 -1.47
N ALA A 50 -22.87 5.67 -2.41
CA ALA A 50 -22.78 4.26 -2.82
C ALA A 50 -22.41 3.31 -1.67
N SER A 51 -21.54 3.74 -0.75
CA SER A 51 -21.19 2.94 0.44
C SER A 51 -22.37 2.83 1.41
N LEU A 52 -23.10 3.93 1.63
CA LEU A 52 -24.28 3.95 2.50
C LEU A 52 -25.45 3.16 1.89
N GLU A 53 -25.63 3.26 0.59
CA GLU A 53 -26.61 2.48 -0.17
C GLU A 53 -26.27 0.99 -0.11
N ALA A 54 -25.00 0.60 -0.27
CA ALA A 54 -24.57 -0.79 -0.12
C ALA A 54 -24.85 -1.33 1.31
N ILE A 55 -24.64 -0.51 2.35
CA ILE A 55 -24.99 -0.88 3.74
C ILE A 55 -26.50 -1.14 3.85
N ARG A 56 -27.34 -0.22 3.36
CA ARG A 56 -28.80 -0.36 3.41
C ARG A 56 -29.29 -1.56 2.59
N ALA A 57 -28.81 -1.74 1.37
CA ALA A 57 -29.22 -2.83 0.49
C ALA A 57 -28.82 -4.21 1.05
N HIS A 58 -27.63 -4.31 1.65
CA HIS A 58 -27.14 -5.58 2.22
C HIS A 58 -27.74 -5.90 3.59
N SER A 59 -28.23 -4.88 4.30
CA SER A 59 -28.94 -5.03 5.58
C SER A 59 -30.34 -5.61 5.45
N GLN A 60 -31.04 -5.31 4.35
CA GLN A 60 -32.41 -5.77 4.16
C GLN A 60 -32.43 -7.14 3.47
N PRO A 61 -33.24 -8.10 3.93
CA PRO A 61 -33.51 -9.32 3.17
C PRO A 61 -34.27 -8.93 1.89
N SER A 62 -33.78 -9.36 0.73
CA SER A 62 -34.48 -9.15 -0.54
C SER A 62 -35.87 -9.79 -0.46
N LYS A 63 -36.94 -9.03 -0.73
CA LYS A 63 -38.30 -9.59 -0.83
C LYS A 63 -38.47 -10.54 -2.02
N ASP A 64 -37.58 -10.46 -3.02
CA ASP A 64 -37.77 -11.09 -4.34
C ASP A 64 -36.90 -12.34 -4.61
N THR A 65 -36.06 -12.76 -3.66
CA THR A 65 -35.26 -13.99 -3.80
C THR A 65 -35.31 -14.84 -2.54
N ALA A 66 -36.00 -15.98 -2.63
CA ALA A 66 -36.14 -16.97 -1.56
C ALA A 66 -34.80 -17.56 -1.05
N GLU A 67 -33.69 -17.29 -1.75
CA GLU A 67 -32.33 -17.76 -1.40
C GLU A 67 -31.58 -16.87 -0.39
N SER A 68 -32.12 -15.69 -0.02
CA SER A 68 -31.39 -14.64 0.73
C SER A 68 -31.92 -14.40 2.16
N VAL A 69 -32.44 -15.42 2.84
CA VAL A 69 -33.07 -15.28 4.17
C VAL A 69 -32.06 -15.32 5.35
N GLY A 70 -30.79 -15.65 5.07
CA GLY A 70 -29.75 -15.78 6.09
C GLY A 70 -29.22 -14.46 6.68
N PRO A 71 -28.59 -14.51 7.88
CA PRO A 71 -28.06 -13.32 8.54
C PRO A 71 -27.01 -12.61 7.69
N ALA A 72 -27.03 -11.27 7.75
CA ALA A 72 -26.06 -10.42 7.08
C ALA A 72 -24.86 -10.16 7.99
N HIS A 73 -23.66 -10.19 7.42
CA HIS A 73 -22.40 -9.89 8.10
C HIS A 73 -21.66 -8.75 7.40
N LEU A 74 -20.78 -8.08 8.13
CA LEU A 74 -19.99 -6.95 7.66
C LEU A 74 -18.50 -7.20 7.90
N ALA A 75 -17.65 -6.92 6.92
CA ALA A 75 -16.20 -6.85 7.08
C ALA A 75 -15.69 -5.47 6.67
N LEU A 76 -15.12 -4.74 7.62
CA LEU A 76 -14.41 -3.49 7.37
C LEU A 76 -12.92 -3.80 7.38
N TYR A 77 -12.18 -3.37 6.36
CA TYR A 77 -10.73 -3.59 6.29
C TYR A 77 -9.95 -2.28 6.13
N ASN A 78 -8.84 -2.16 6.85
CA ASN A 78 -8.01 -0.96 6.87
C ASN A 78 -7.30 -0.70 5.52
N TYR A 79 -7.90 0.13 4.69
CA TYR A 79 -7.39 0.47 3.36
C TYR A 79 -6.29 1.54 3.43
N PRO A 80 -5.25 1.48 2.57
CA PRO A 80 -4.95 0.46 1.57
C PRO A 80 -3.78 -0.46 2.00
N THR A 81 -3.96 -1.36 2.96
CA THR A 81 -2.90 -2.33 3.32
C THR A 81 -3.18 -3.69 2.68
N PHE A 82 -2.13 -4.42 2.28
CA PHE A 82 -2.28 -5.78 1.78
C PHE A 82 -2.70 -6.73 2.91
N ALA A 83 -2.20 -6.51 4.12
CA ALA A 83 -2.58 -7.29 5.29
C ALA A 83 -4.10 -7.24 5.54
N SER A 84 -4.71 -6.05 5.50
CA SER A 84 -6.15 -5.91 5.66
C SER A 84 -6.93 -6.50 4.49
N ALA A 85 -6.44 -6.37 3.26
CA ALA A 85 -7.08 -6.92 2.08
C ALA A 85 -7.06 -8.47 2.08
N TYR A 86 -5.96 -9.09 2.53
CA TYR A 86 -5.90 -10.54 2.74
C TYR A 86 -6.74 -11.01 3.93
N ALA A 87 -6.82 -10.22 5.01
CA ALA A 87 -7.78 -10.50 6.08
C ALA A 87 -9.23 -10.46 5.56
N ALA A 88 -9.56 -9.50 4.68
CA ALA A 88 -10.86 -9.41 4.03
C ALA A 88 -11.12 -10.58 3.09
N LEU A 89 -10.10 -11.06 2.37
CA LEU A 89 -10.16 -12.29 1.58
C LEU A 89 -10.49 -13.50 2.47
N ALA A 90 -9.86 -13.65 3.63
CA ALA A 90 -10.15 -14.76 4.55
C ALA A 90 -11.62 -14.74 5.02
N ALA A 91 -12.15 -13.56 5.38
CA ALA A 91 -13.55 -13.39 5.73
C ALA A 91 -14.48 -13.74 4.54
N HIS A 92 -14.15 -13.23 3.34
CA HIS A 92 -14.90 -13.51 2.12
C HIS A 92 -14.99 -15.02 1.83
N LEU A 93 -13.86 -15.73 1.90
CA LEU A 93 -13.80 -17.17 1.66
C LEU A 93 -14.62 -17.95 2.69
N PHE A 94 -14.51 -17.60 3.98
CA PHE A 94 -15.27 -18.25 5.04
C PHE A 94 -16.77 -18.10 4.85
N HIS A 95 -17.26 -16.87 4.65
CA HIS A 95 -18.69 -16.62 4.47
C HIS A 95 -19.23 -17.19 3.16
N ARG A 96 -18.43 -17.15 2.08
CA ARG A 96 -18.77 -17.82 0.82
C ARG A 96 -18.95 -19.33 1.00
N ARG A 97 -18.08 -19.97 1.79
CA ARG A 97 -18.15 -21.42 2.06
C ARG A 97 -19.39 -21.82 2.86
N LEU A 98 -19.85 -20.96 3.75
CA LEU A 98 -21.07 -21.16 4.54
C LEU A 98 -22.33 -20.60 3.88
N ARG A 99 -22.23 -20.10 2.63
CA ARG A 99 -23.32 -19.43 1.89
C ARG A 99 -23.98 -18.30 2.70
N ARG A 100 -23.16 -17.55 3.47
CA ARG A 100 -23.60 -16.41 4.28
C ARG A 100 -23.40 -15.10 3.54
N ARG A 101 -24.30 -14.15 3.79
CA ARG A 101 -24.23 -12.81 3.19
C ARG A 101 -23.15 -11.99 3.90
N LEU A 102 -22.10 -11.58 3.18
CA LEU A 102 -21.04 -10.71 3.70
C LEU A 102 -20.91 -9.45 2.84
N LEU A 103 -21.05 -8.28 3.47
CA LEU A 103 -20.68 -7.01 2.87
C LEU A 103 -19.22 -6.69 3.25
N VAL A 104 -18.36 -6.47 2.27
CA VAL A 104 -16.98 -6.04 2.52
C VAL A 104 -16.79 -4.60 2.07
N LEU A 105 -16.33 -3.74 2.97
CA LEU A 105 -16.10 -2.32 2.69
C LEU A 105 -14.66 -1.91 3.08
N PRO A 106 -13.99 -1.10 2.26
CA PRO A 106 -12.74 -0.48 2.65
C PRO A 106 -13.02 0.60 3.71
N PHE A 107 -12.16 0.64 4.72
CA PHE A 107 -12.22 1.61 5.81
C PHE A 107 -10.87 2.31 5.95
N SER A 108 -10.87 3.64 6.12
CA SER A 108 -9.64 4.37 6.46
C SER A 108 -9.73 4.82 7.91
N SER A 109 -8.82 4.38 8.77
CA SER A 109 -8.80 4.80 10.18
C SER A 109 -8.29 6.23 10.40
N VAL A 110 -7.91 6.93 9.33
CA VAL A 110 -7.44 8.31 9.40
C VAL A 110 -8.66 9.24 9.47
N GLU A 111 -8.86 9.91 10.60
CA GLU A 111 -9.83 11.00 10.68
C GLU A 111 -9.48 12.04 9.58
N PRO A 112 -10.43 12.46 8.74
CA PRO A 112 -10.21 13.65 7.93
C PRO A 112 -9.92 14.80 8.88
N PHE A 113 -8.84 15.54 8.68
CA PHE A 113 -8.64 16.81 9.35
C PHE A 113 -9.92 17.64 9.19
N ARG A 114 -10.67 17.82 10.28
CA ARG A 114 -11.77 18.78 10.33
C ARG A 114 -11.14 20.12 10.61
N LEU A 115 -10.87 20.90 9.56
CA LEU A 115 -10.68 22.33 9.76
C LEU A 115 -12.02 22.88 10.29
N PRO A 116 -12.06 23.56 11.44
CA PRO A 116 -13.17 24.44 11.76
C PRO A 116 -13.35 25.39 10.58
N ARG A 117 -14.59 25.73 10.21
CA ARG A 117 -14.85 26.83 9.27
C ARG A 117 -14.40 28.14 9.93
N LEU A 118 -13.10 28.41 9.92
CA LEU A 118 -12.53 29.70 10.22
C LEU A 118 -11.87 30.18 8.93
N TYR A 119 -12.51 31.15 8.29
CA TYR A 119 -11.93 31.93 7.22
C TYR A 119 -10.78 32.75 7.80
N LEU A 120 -9.55 32.23 7.75
CA LEU A 120 -8.32 32.99 7.98
C LEU A 120 -7.27 32.59 6.93
N PRO A 121 -6.83 33.51 6.05
CA PRO A 121 -5.97 33.19 4.89
C PRO A 121 -4.58 32.63 5.21
N HIS A 122 -4.14 32.61 6.47
CA HIS A 122 -2.76 32.32 6.86
C HIS A 122 -2.56 31.15 7.83
N PHE A 123 -3.61 30.35 8.10
CA PHE A 123 -3.52 29.23 9.05
C PHE A 123 -2.81 27.97 8.49
N ASN A 124 -2.63 27.87 7.17
CA ASN A 124 -2.00 26.70 6.52
C ASN A 124 -0.49 26.55 6.81
N GLN A 125 0.21 27.61 7.22
CA GLN A 125 1.66 27.56 7.44
C GLN A 125 2.05 27.00 8.82
N LEU A 126 1.27 27.28 9.86
CA LEU A 126 1.58 26.87 11.24
C LEU A 126 1.21 25.40 11.52
N LEU A 127 0.13 24.89 10.94
CA LEU A 127 -0.31 23.51 11.17
C LEU A 127 0.61 22.46 10.50
N HIS A 128 1.27 22.83 9.40
CA HIS A 128 2.15 21.92 8.66
C HIS A 128 3.53 21.73 9.30
N THR A 129 4.04 22.73 10.02
CA THR A 129 5.31 22.63 10.76
C THR A 129 5.17 21.67 11.95
N LEU A 130 4.04 21.71 12.67
CA LEU A 130 3.72 20.79 13.77
C LEU A 130 3.60 19.32 13.34
N LEU A 131 3.03 19.05 12.16
CA LEU A 131 2.94 17.69 11.61
C LEU A 131 4.29 17.11 11.15
N SER A 132 5.23 17.98 10.79
CA SER A 132 6.57 17.59 10.34
C SER A 132 7.50 17.21 11.50
N LEU A 133 7.27 17.79 12.69
CA LEU A 133 8.06 17.55 13.89
C LEU A 133 7.62 16.30 14.67
N LEU A 134 6.35 15.88 14.58
CA LEU A 134 5.80 14.77 15.39
C LEU A 134 5.98 13.35 14.82
N HIS A 135 6.50 13.18 13.59
CA HIS A 135 6.60 11.84 12.96
C HIS A 135 7.99 11.59 12.34
N GLY A 136 9.03 11.75 13.16
CA GLY A 136 10.36 11.23 12.87
C GLY A 136 10.40 9.70 12.95
N GLY A 137 10.14 9.01 11.83
CA GLY A 137 10.37 7.56 11.73
C GLY A 137 9.41 6.85 10.78
N LEU A 138 9.96 6.29 9.70
CA LEU A 138 9.28 5.65 8.56
C LEU A 138 8.50 6.60 7.65
N CYS A 139 9.24 7.18 6.71
CA CYS A 139 8.67 7.75 5.49
C CYS A 139 8.03 6.63 4.63
N CYS A 140 6.79 6.29 4.94
CA CYS A 140 5.85 5.84 3.93
C CYS A 140 5.61 7.05 3.03
N SER A 141 6.11 7.00 1.80
CA SER A 141 5.75 7.96 0.75
C SER A 141 4.23 7.95 0.57
N TRP A 142 3.55 8.91 1.20
CA TRP A 142 2.15 9.19 0.95
C TRP A 142 2.06 9.85 -0.43
N ASN A 143 1.35 9.18 -1.34
CA ASN A 143 1.10 9.72 -2.67
C ASN A 143 0.28 11.02 -2.54
N LYS A 144 0.66 12.09 -3.25
CA LYS A 144 -0.02 13.40 -3.27
C LYS A 144 -1.50 13.33 -3.71
N ASN A 145 -1.96 12.16 -4.17
CA ASN A 145 -3.34 11.88 -4.54
C ASN A 145 -4.20 11.23 -3.44
N SER A 146 -3.72 11.07 -2.20
CA SER A 146 -4.57 10.69 -1.07
C SER A 146 -5.49 11.86 -0.69
N LYS A 147 -6.49 12.13 -1.54
CA LYS A 147 -7.62 13.02 -1.24
C LYS A 147 -8.27 12.52 0.05
N PHE A 148 -8.51 13.40 1.02
CA PHE A 148 -9.10 13.08 2.32
C PHE A 148 -10.41 12.31 2.17
N TYR A 149 -10.39 11.01 2.50
CA TYR A 149 -11.60 10.19 2.50
C TYR A 149 -12.31 10.39 3.84
N ARG A 150 -13.59 10.81 3.83
CA ARG A 150 -14.43 10.70 5.03
C ARG A 150 -14.64 9.21 5.33
N SER A 151 -14.25 8.77 6.51
CA SER A 151 -14.52 7.42 7.00
C SER A 151 -15.96 7.29 7.47
N SER A 152 -16.53 6.08 7.38
CA SER A 152 -17.84 5.77 7.97
C SER A 152 -17.79 5.94 9.49
N ARG A 153 -18.90 6.37 10.08
CA ARG A 153 -19.10 6.47 11.53
C ARG A 153 -19.79 5.21 12.03
N ALA A 154 -19.67 4.91 13.32
CA ALA A 154 -20.38 3.78 13.92
C ALA A 154 -21.90 3.88 13.66
N GLY A 155 -22.50 5.04 13.89
CA GLY A 155 -23.94 5.26 13.63
C GLY A 155 -24.38 5.08 12.16
N ASP A 156 -23.47 5.02 11.18
CA ASP A 156 -23.85 4.68 9.80
C ASP A 156 -24.33 3.21 9.68
N PHE A 157 -24.11 2.39 10.71
CA PHE A 157 -24.46 0.96 10.76
C PHE A 157 -25.58 0.61 11.75
N GLU A 158 -26.16 1.58 12.46
CA GLU A 158 -27.14 1.32 13.52
C GLU A 158 -28.40 0.60 13.00
N ALA A 159 -28.92 1.03 11.84
CA ALA A 159 -30.11 0.44 11.21
C ALA A 159 -29.80 -0.75 10.27
N SER A 160 -28.58 -1.29 10.30
CA SER A 160 -28.10 -2.23 9.28
C SER A 160 -28.32 -3.72 9.58
N GLY A 161 -28.85 -4.07 10.76
CA GLY A 161 -29.22 -5.46 11.08
C GLY A 161 -28.10 -6.51 10.94
N PHE A 162 -26.84 -6.10 10.84
CA PHE A 162 -25.72 -7.03 10.72
C PHE A 162 -25.58 -7.85 12.00
N GLN A 163 -25.47 -9.18 11.87
CA GLN A 163 -25.27 -10.07 13.01
C GLN A 163 -23.82 -10.04 13.51
N THR A 164 -22.87 -9.87 12.60
CA THR A 164 -21.44 -9.82 12.94
C THR A 164 -20.72 -8.75 12.14
N CYS A 165 -19.86 -7.98 12.79
CA CYS A 165 -18.92 -7.07 12.15
C CYS A 165 -17.47 -7.49 12.44
N TYR A 166 -16.69 -7.65 11.38
CA TYR A 166 -15.25 -7.88 11.46
C TYR A 166 -14.50 -6.57 11.19
N LEU A 167 -13.59 -6.20 12.09
CA LEU A 167 -12.65 -5.09 11.90
C LEU A 167 -11.27 -5.69 11.60
N LEU A 168 -10.78 -5.47 10.38
CA LEU A 168 -9.64 -6.22 9.84
C LEU A 168 -8.41 -5.31 9.67
N ASP A 169 -7.37 -5.55 10.49
CA ASP A 169 -6.12 -4.75 10.60
C ASP A 169 -6.36 -3.34 11.21
N PHE A 170 -7.31 -3.23 12.15
CA PHE A 170 -7.56 -2.06 13.00
C PHE A 170 -8.67 -2.34 14.03
N ILE A 171 -8.70 -1.54 15.12
CA ILE A 171 -9.86 -1.43 16.05
C ILE A 171 -10.64 -0.11 15.92
N GLY A 172 -10.19 0.77 15.02
CA GLY A 172 -10.75 2.10 14.78
C GLY A 172 -10.23 3.20 15.72
N PRO A 173 -10.53 4.46 15.42
CA PRO A 173 -10.17 5.60 16.26
C PRO A 173 -11.02 5.63 17.54
N LYS A 174 -10.45 6.15 18.64
CA LYS A 174 -11.15 6.37 19.92
C LYS A 174 -11.85 5.10 20.43
N LYS A 175 -13.19 5.11 20.41
CA LYS A 175 -14.11 4.06 20.87
C LYS A 175 -14.91 3.42 19.73
N PHE A 176 -14.44 3.50 18.49
CA PHE A 176 -15.19 3.04 17.31
C PHE A 176 -15.71 1.59 17.44
N ALA A 177 -14.85 0.63 17.82
CA ALA A 177 -15.28 -0.76 18.04
C ALA A 177 -16.31 -0.90 19.17
N LEU A 178 -16.18 -0.13 20.25
CA LEU A 178 -17.14 -0.07 21.37
C LEU A 178 -18.47 0.55 20.96
N GLU A 179 -18.46 1.54 20.07
CA GLU A 179 -19.69 2.13 19.54
C GLU A 179 -20.40 1.13 18.63
N LEU A 180 -19.68 0.42 17.75
CA LEU A 180 -20.25 -0.65 16.92
C LEU A 180 -20.91 -1.75 17.76
N SER A 181 -20.30 -2.14 18.88
CA SER A 181 -20.83 -3.19 19.74
C SER A 181 -22.11 -2.79 20.49
N ARG A 182 -22.56 -1.52 20.40
CA ARG A 182 -23.85 -1.10 20.97
C ARG A 182 -25.05 -1.55 20.13
N PHE A 183 -24.86 -1.76 18.83
CA PHE A 183 -25.94 -2.09 17.90
C PHE A 183 -25.64 -3.31 17.01
N ILE A 184 -24.40 -3.80 16.98
CA ILE A 184 -24.04 -5.05 16.30
C ILE A 184 -23.90 -6.18 17.34
N PRO A 185 -24.63 -7.31 17.22
CA PRO A 185 -24.62 -8.39 18.20
C PRO A 185 -23.27 -9.07 18.42
N SER A 186 -22.34 -9.00 17.46
CA SER A 186 -20.99 -9.54 17.58
C SER A 186 -20.00 -8.69 16.79
N VAL A 187 -19.01 -8.11 17.48
CA VAL A 187 -17.93 -7.34 16.86
C VAL A 187 -16.61 -8.04 17.13
N ILE A 188 -15.84 -8.32 16.09
CA ILE A 188 -14.59 -9.08 16.17
C ILE A 188 -13.50 -8.29 15.46
N ALA A 189 -12.51 -7.84 16.22
CA ALA A 189 -11.46 -6.97 15.70
C ALA A 189 -10.09 -7.68 15.70
N PHE A 190 -9.31 -7.44 14.65
CA PHE A 190 -7.95 -7.94 14.48
C PHE A 190 -7.00 -6.78 14.26
N ASP A 191 -5.90 -6.74 15.00
CA ASP A 191 -4.78 -5.82 14.79
C ASP A 191 -3.49 -6.50 15.27
N HIS A 192 -2.34 -6.02 14.81
CA HIS A 192 -1.02 -6.53 15.18
C HIS A 192 -0.09 -5.43 15.72
N ARG A 193 -0.56 -4.18 15.77
CA ARG A 193 0.28 -3.04 16.11
C ARG A 193 0.46 -2.93 17.62
N GLN A 194 1.70 -2.70 18.04
CA GLN A 194 2.04 -2.37 19.42
C GLN A 194 1.28 -1.13 19.93
N SER A 195 1.07 -0.14 19.06
CA SER A 195 0.28 1.05 19.40
C SER A 195 -1.20 0.75 19.64
N THR A 196 -1.74 -0.31 19.03
CA THR A 196 -3.11 -0.76 19.30
C THR A 196 -3.16 -1.50 20.63
N LEU A 197 -2.20 -2.40 20.90
CA LEU A 197 -2.08 -3.09 22.19
C LEU A 197 -2.00 -2.10 23.36
N ALA A 198 -1.17 -1.06 23.23
CA ALA A 198 -1.02 0.00 24.23
C ALA A 198 -2.32 0.81 24.47
N ARG A 199 -3.25 0.83 23.51
CA ARG A 199 -4.53 1.55 23.64
C ARG A 199 -5.62 0.75 24.35
N ILE A 200 -5.51 -0.58 24.41
CA ILE A 200 -6.56 -1.45 24.97
C ILE A 200 -6.91 -1.08 26.42
N PRO A 201 -5.95 -0.86 27.34
CA PRO A 201 -6.28 -0.49 28.72
C PRO A 201 -7.10 0.82 28.83
N HIS A 202 -6.98 1.71 27.84
CA HIS A 202 -7.69 3.00 27.81
C HIS A 202 -9.08 2.92 27.17
N LEU A 203 -9.49 1.78 26.61
CA LEU A 203 -10.83 1.59 26.04
C LEU A 203 -11.91 1.49 27.12
N GLY A 204 -11.54 1.17 28.37
CA GLY A 204 -12.45 0.92 29.47
C GLY A 204 -13.00 -0.51 29.45
N HIS A 205 -14.14 -0.73 30.10
CA HIS A 205 -14.79 -2.05 30.13
C HIS A 205 -15.26 -2.46 28.72
N CYS A 206 -14.72 -3.58 28.23
CA CYS A 206 -15.08 -4.15 26.93
C CYS A 206 -16.32 -5.03 27.09
N PRO A 207 -17.41 -4.78 26.35
CA PRO A 207 -18.61 -5.61 26.46
C PRO A 207 -18.34 -7.03 25.92
N SER A 208 -19.10 -8.01 26.40
CA SER A 208 -18.91 -9.43 26.06
C SER A 208 -19.09 -9.75 24.56
N ASN A 209 -19.79 -8.89 23.82
CA ASN A 209 -19.98 -9.02 22.38
C ASN A 209 -18.87 -8.36 21.54
N LEU A 210 -17.84 -7.80 22.16
CA LEU A 210 -16.66 -7.24 21.50
C LEU A 210 -15.43 -8.12 21.77
N GLU A 211 -14.98 -8.84 20.75
CA GLU A 211 -13.80 -9.70 20.77
C GLU A 211 -12.60 -8.96 20.14
N LEU A 212 -11.52 -8.77 20.91
CA LEU A 212 -10.29 -8.11 20.47
C LEU A 212 -9.15 -9.11 20.29
N ASN A 213 -8.84 -9.47 19.05
CA ASN A 213 -7.73 -10.34 18.68
C ASN A 213 -6.48 -9.51 18.32
N ILE A 214 -5.73 -9.07 19.34
CA ILE A 214 -4.53 -8.24 19.16
C ILE A 214 -3.29 -9.10 19.37
N ASP A 215 -2.60 -9.43 18.27
CA ASP A 215 -1.43 -10.31 18.27
C ASP A 215 -0.25 -9.59 17.62
N THR A 216 0.75 -9.23 18.43
CA THR A 216 1.93 -8.49 17.96
C THR A 216 3.03 -9.41 17.41
N THR A 217 2.82 -10.72 17.40
CA THR A 217 3.78 -11.73 16.95
C THR A 217 3.52 -12.22 15.52
N LYS A 218 2.32 -11.97 14.99
CA LYS A 218 1.92 -12.31 13.62
C LYS A 218 1.15 -11.16 12.98
N SER A 219 1.09 -11.13 11.66
CA SER A 219 0.30 -10.14 10.93
C SER A 219 -1.20 -10.34 11.15
N SER A 220 -1.99 -9.26 11.06
CA SER A 220 -3.46 -9.36 11.16
C SER A 220 -4.06 -10.25 10.07
N ALA A 221 -3.43 -10.31 8.89
CA ALA A 221 -3.83 -11.23 7.82
C ALA A 221 -3.71 -12.68 8.28
N ARG A 222 -2.55 -13.07 8.81
CA ARG A 222 -2.29 -14.42 9.32
C ARG A 222 -3.25 -14.77 10.46
N ALA A 223 -3.41 -13.88 11.43
CA ALA A 223 -4.34 -14.08 12.55
C ALA A 223 -5.79 -14.30 12.07
N THR A 224 -6.22 -13.56 11.04
CA THR A 224 -7.58 -13.69 10.48
C THR A 224 -7.77 -15.02 9.74
N PHE A 225 -6.77 -15.47 8.98
CA PHE A 225 -6.78 -16.81 8.35
C PHE A 225 -6.83 -17.92 9.39
N ASP A 226 -6.01 -17.84 10.45
CA ASP A 226 -6.01 -18.81 11.56
C ASP A 226 -7.38 -18.85 12.25
N TYR A 227 -7.99 -17.68 12.50
CA TYR A 227 -9.31 -17.55 13.12
C TYR A 227 -10.40 -18.23 12.28
N PHE A 228 -10.52 -17.88 11.00
CA PHE A 228 -11.57 -18.44 10.15
C PHE A 228 -11.35 -19.92 9.84
N SER A 229 -10.10 -20.38 9.78
CA SER A 229 -9.78 -21.81 9.60
C SER A 229 -10.25 -22.62 10.80
N ARG A 230 -9.94 -22.17 12.03
CA ARG A 230 -10.43 -22.79 13.27
C ARG A 230 -11.94 -22.76 13.38
N LYS A 231 -12.56 -21.62 13.04
CA LYS A 231 -14.03 -21.47 13.07
C LYS A 231 -14.71 -22.38 12.05
N LEU A 232 -14.11 -22.57 10.87
CA LEU A 232 -14.63 -23.50 9.86
C LEU A 232 -14.52 -24.95 10.31
N ALA A 233 -13.40 -25.33 10.92
CA ALA A 233 -13.19 -26.67 11.47
C ALA A 233 -14.18 -27.00 12.59
N GLY A 234 -14.42 -26.06 13.53
CA GLY A 234 -15.35 -26.25 14.63
C GLY A 234 -16.83 -26.33 14.23
N ILE A 235 -17.20 -25.79 13.06
CA ILE A 235 -18.57 -25.94 12.52
C ILE A 235 -18.76 -27.32 11.87
N LYS A 236 -17.67 -27.95 11.41
CA LYS A 236 -17.71 -29.12 10.52
C LYS A 236 -17.26 -30.41 11.18
N SER A 237 -16.93 -30.41 12.47
CA SER A 237 -16.69 -31.65 13.22
C SER A 237 -17.91 -32.60 13.25
N ASP A 238 -19.09 -32.13 12.81
CA ASP A 238 -20.31 -32.93 12.58
C ASP A 238 -20.44 -33.49 11.14
N SER A 239 -19.48 -33.22 10.25
CA SER A 239 -19.50 -33.65 8.83
C SER A 239 -18.15 -34.22 8.37
N ASP A 240 -18.16 -35.36 7.67
CA ASP A 240 -16.99 -36.19 7.35
C ASP A 240 -16.02 -35.60 6.28
N ILE A 241 -16.18 -34.34 5.87
CA ILE A 241 -15.36 -33.70 4.83
C ILE A 241 -14.56 -32.54 5.41
N SER A 242 -13.22 -32.71 5.46
CA SER A 242 -12.28 -31.66 5.85
C SER A 242 -12.18 -30.57 4.78
N GLU A 243 -13.09 -29.60 4.82
CA GLU A 243 -13.08 -28.47 3.90
C GLU A 243 -12.24 -27.31 4.45
N LYS A 244 -11.13 -27.00 3.78
CA LYS A 244 -10.28 -25.82 4.05
C LYS A 244 -10.85 -24.53 3.46
N LEU A 245 -10.37 -23.37 3.93
CA LEU A 245 -10.70 -22.05 3.36
C LEU A 245 -10.18 -21.87 1.94
N LEU A 246 -9.02 -22.45 1.65
CA LEU A 246 -8.33 -22.41 0.37
C LEU A 246 -8.14 -23.85 -0.11
N ASP A 247 -8.15 -24.04 -1.42
CA ASP A 247 -7.62 -25.28 -2.00
C ASP A 247 -6.09 -25.34 -1.82
N GLN A 248 -5.49 -26.50 -2.07
CA GLN A 248 -4.08 -26.74 -1.80
C GLN A 248 -3.14 -25.83 -2.62
N GLU A 249 -3.50 -25.50 -3.87
CA GLU A 249 -2.68 -24.66 -4.74
C GLU A 249 -2.73 -23.20 -4.29
N ASP A 250 -3.93 -22.69 -4.02
CA ASP A 250 -4.15 -21.34 -3.52
C ASP A 250 -3.57 -21.17 -2.11
N GLU A 251 -3.69 -22.17 -1.24
CA GLU A 251 -3.13 -22.18 0.12
C GLU A 251 -1.63 -21.90 0.09
N ARG A 252 -0.88 -22.68 -0.70
CA ARG A 252 0.57 -22.51 -0.83
C ARG A 252 0.92 -21.11 -1.35
N ARG A 253 0.22 -20.65 -2.39
CA ARG A 253 0.51 -19.37 -3.04
C ARG A 253 0.20 -18.18 -2.12
N VAL A 254 -0.98 -18.15 -1.51
CA VAL A 254 -1.41 -17.11 -0.57
C VAL A 254 -0.49 -17.04 0.63
N PHE A 255 -0.16 -18.17 1.26
CA PHE A 255 0.69 -18.15 2.45
C PHE A 255 2.14 -17.77 2.15
N ASN A 256 2.65 -18.04 0.96
CA ASN A 256 3.95 -17.52 0.54
C ASN A 256 3.95 -15.99 0.42
N VAL A 257 2.90 -15.40 -0.15
CA VAL A 257 2.74 -13.95 -0.20
C VAL A 257 2.58 -13.35 1.19
N LEU A 258 1.77 -13.98 2.06
CA LEU A 258 1.57 -13.53 3.44
C LEU A 258 2.85 -13.52 4.26
N LYS A 259 3.77 -14.48 4.07
CA LYS A 259 5.08 -14.46 4.74
C LYS A 259 5.87 -13.17 4.48
N TYR A 260 5.89 -12.70 3.24
CA TYR A 260 6.57 -11.44 2.87
C TYR A 260 5.83 -10.19 3.37
N ILE A 261 4.50 -10.25 3.46
CA ILE A 261 3.71 -9.17 4.06
C ILE A 261 3.98 -9.09 5.57
N GLU A 262 3.94 -10.23 6.25
CA GLU A 262 4.19 -10.36 7.69
C GLU A 262 5.60 -9.91 8.08
N ASP A 263 6.62 -10.31 7.33
CA ASP A 263 8.01 -9.88 7.54
C ASP A 263 8.15 -8.33 7.53
N ALA A 264 7.40 -7.65 6.66
CA ALA A 264 7.39 -6.20 6.58
C ALA A 264 6.52 -5.53 7.66
N ASP A 265 5.33 -6.07 7.93
CA ASP A 265 4.39 -5.58 8.95
C ASP A 265 5.02 -5.63 10.35
N LEU A 266 5.69 -6.74 10.67
CA LEU A 266 6.43 -6.95 11.92
C LEU A 266 7.81 -6.27 11.94
N ARG A 267 8.21 -5.63 10.82
CA ARG A 267 9.50 -4.93 10.65
C ARG A 267 10.73 -5.83 10.87
N GLN A 268 10.61 -7.11 10.55
CA GLN A 268 11.66 -8.10 10.70
C GLN A 268 12.69 -8.01 9.58
N TRP A 269 12.24 -7.82 8.33
CA TRP A 269 13.07 -7.70 7.12
C TRP A 269 14.07 -8.84 6.91
N GLN A 270 13.68 -10.07 7.29
CA GLN A 270 14.53 -11.25 7.25
C GLN A 270 14.46 -12.00 5.91
N LEU A 271 13.39 -11.79 5.14
CA LEU A 271 13.20 -12.54 3.90
C LEU A 271 14.08 -12.01 2.75
N PRO A 272 14.59 -12.91 1.90
CA PRO A 272 15.47 -12.52 0.80
C PRO A 272 14.73 -11.65 -0.20
N ASN A 273 15.36 -10.56 -0.62
CA ASN A 273 14.78 -9.60 -1.57
C ASN A 273 13.44 -9.00 -1.10
N ALA A 274 13.22 -8.89 0.22
CA ALA A 274 11.98 -8.32 0.77
C ALA A 274 11.72 -6.89 0.27
N LYS A 275 12.76 -6.09 0.00
CA LYS A 275 12.61 -4.71 -0.51
C LYS A 275 12.07 -4.70 -1.94
N GLU A 276 12.57 -5.58 -2.80
CA GLU A 276 12.15 -5.77 -4.19
C GLU A 276 10.71 -6.24 -4.23
N PHE A 277 10.38 -7.25 -3.40
CA PHE A 277 9.02 -7.73 -3.23
C PHE A 277 8.07 -6.59 -2.82
N GLN A 278 8.41 -5.85 -1.76
CA GLN A 278 7.59 -4.75 -1.25
C GLN A 278 7.45 -3.60 -2.27
N THR A 279 8.45 -3.39 -3.12
CA THR A 279 8.39 -2.39 -4.20
C THR A 279 7.39 -2.82 -5.26
N ALA A 280 7.47 -4.06 -5.75
CA ALA A 280 6.52 -4.59 -6.72
C ALA A 280 5.09 -4.66 -6.17
N LEU A 281 4.94 -5.05 -4.89
CA LEU A 281 3.63 -5.13 -4.24
C LEU A 281 2.96 -3.75 -4.11
N LYS A 282 3.73 -2.67 -3.92
CA LYS A 282 3.17 -1.30 -3.86
C LYS A 282 2.45 -0.89 -5.14
N ASP A 283 2.86 -1.38 -6.31
CA ASP A 283 2.19 -1.09 -7.58
C ASP A 283 0.79 -1.73 -7.67
N GLU A 284 0.57 -2.80 -6.91
CA GLU A 284 -0.72 -3.49 -6.82
C GLU A 284 -1.71 -2.77 -5.88
N ARG A 285 -1.23 -1.81 -5.07
CA ARG A 285 -1.99 -1.16 -3.99
C ARG A 285 -3.26 -0.46 -4.46
N ALA A 286 -3.24 0.13 -5.66
CA ALA A 286 -4.40 0.83 -6.22
C ALA A 286 -5.59 -0.12 -6.49
N LYS A 287 -5.32 -1.42 -6.66
CA LYS A 287 -6.33 -2.44 -6.94
C LYS A 287 -7.08 -2.90 -5.68
N LEU A 288 -6.60 -2.54 -4.49
CA LEU A 288 -7.14 -3.05 -3.23
C LEU A 288 -8.51 -2.52 -2.82
N ASN A 289 -9.13 -1.63 -3.59
CA ASN A 289 -10.46 -1.10 -3.25
C ASN A 289 -11.54 -2.02 -3.82
N CYS A 290 -12.22 -2.79 -2.98
CA CYS A 290 -13.25 -3.76 -3.41
C CYS A 290 -14.50 -3.10 -4.02
N ILE A 291 -14.76 -1.82 -3.75
CA ILE A 291 -15.91 -1.09 -4.32
C ILE A 291 -15.64 -0.75 -5.79
N THR A 292 -14.42 -0.31 -6.10
CA THR A 292 -14.04 0.05 -7.46
C THR A 292 -13.43 -1.10 -8.25
N ASN A 293 -13.04 -2.18 -7.56
CA ASN A 293 -12.46 -3.37 -8.15
C ASN A 293 -13.19 -4.62 -7.62
N PRO A 294 -14.25 -5.08 -8.31
CA PRO A 294 -15.00 -6.26 -7.89
C PRO A 294 -14.19 -7.56 -7.98
N LEU A 295 -13.05 -7.56 -8.70
CA LEU A 295 -12.18 -8.72 -8.88
C LEU A 295 -11.00 -8.76 -7.89
N VAL A 296 -11.03 -7.95 -6.84
CA VAL A 296 -9.89 -7.79 -5.92
C VAL A 296 -9.50 -9.12 -5.26
N PHE A 297 -10.48 -9.95 -4.89
CA PHE A 297 -10.21 -11.21 -4.18
C PHE A 297 -9.60 -12.26 -5.12
N GLU A 298 -10.10 -12.37 -6.34
CA GLU A 298 -9.52 -13.21 -7.39
C GLU A 298 -8.09 -12.76 -7.73
N GLN A 299 -7.83 -11.46 -7.76
CA GLN A 299 -6.49 -10.92 -8.00
C GLN A 299 -5.53 -11.21 -6.84
N LEU A 300 -5.99 -11.07 -5.59
CA LEU A 300 -5.19 -11.41 -4.40
C LEU A 300 -4.84 -12.90 -4.36
N LEU A 301 -5.78 -13.77 -4.76
CA LEU A 301 -5.51 -15.20 -4.90
C LEU A 301 -4.44 -15.46 -5.93
N GLN A 302 -4.36 -14.68 -7.01
CA GLN A 302 -3.40 -14.86 -8.13
C GLN A 302 -2.01 -14.26 -7.89
N LEU A 303 -1.81 -13.45 -6.84
CA LEU A 303 -0.49 -12.91 -6.53
C LEU A 303 0.48 -14.06 -6.19
N ASP A 304 1.68 -14.00 -6.75
CA ASP A 304 2.71 -15.01 -6.58
C ASP A 304 4.06 -14.33 -6.26
N VAL A 305 4.79 -14.93 -5.33
CA VAL A 305 6.08 -14.39 -4.86
C VAL A 305 7.12 -14.35 -5.97
N CYS A 306 7.24 -15.41 -6.79
CA CYS A 306 8.23 -15.44 -7.87
C CYS A 306 7.94 -14.34 -8.89
N ASN A 307 6.68 -14.17 -9.30
CA ASN A 307 6.27 -13.11 -10.20
C ASN A 307 6.53 -11.70 -9.63
N LEU A 308 6.22 -11.48 -8.34
CA LEU A 308 6.47 -10.20 -7.68
C LEU A 308 7.97 -9.90 -7.55
N LEU A 309 8.79 -10.91 -7.24
CA LEU A 309 10.25 -10.77 -7.17
C LEU A 309 10.86 -10.47 -8.53
N SER A 310 10.48 -11.20 -9.58
CA SER A 310 10.96 -10.96 -10.95
C SER A 310 10.59 -9.55 -11.42
N ARG A 311 9.36 -9.10 -11.14
CA ARG A 311 8.92 -7.73 -11.42
C ARG A 311 9.69 -6.69 -10.61
N GLY A 312 9.89 -6.95 -9.32
CA GLY A 312 10.65 -6.05 -8.43
C GLY A 312 12.08 -5.85 -8.93
N LYS A 313 12.74 -6.92 -9.37
CA LYS A 313 14.08 -6.86 -9.98
C LYS A 313 14.09 -6.09 -11.29
N SER A 314 13.13 -6.34 -12.18
CA SER A 314 12.98 -5.58 -13.43
C SER A 314 12.78 -4.09 -13.16
N LEU A 315 11.89 -3.74 -12.23
CA LEU A 315 11.64 -2.36 -11.84
C LEU A 315 12.89 -1.69 -11.25
N ALA A 316 13.65 -2.40 -10.42
CA ALA A 316 14.90 -1.88 -9.87
C ALA A 316 15.93 -1.61 -10.98
N HIS A 317 16.07 -2.53 -11.93
CA HIS A 317 16.94 -2.37 -13.09
C HIS A 317 16.52 -1.20 -13.98
N ASP A 318 15.24 -1.10 -14.34
CA ASP A 318 14.70 -0.01 -15.15
C ASP A 318 14.92 1.37 -14.49
N ARG A 319 14.78 1.44 -13.16
CA ARG A 319 15.02 2.66 -12.39
C ARG A 319 16.51 3.04 -12.35
N LEU A 320 17.41 2.06 -12.26
CA LEU A 320 18.85 2.29 -12.32
C LEU A 320 19.27 2.81 -13.70
N GLU A 321 18.78 2.17 -14.77
CA GLU A 321 18.99 2.61 -16.16
C GLU A 321 18.46 4.03 -16.39
N ALA A 322 17.24 4.33 -15.92
CA ALA A 322 16.65 5.65 -16.02
C ALA A 322 17.44 6.70 -15.21
N ALA A 323 17.93 6.35 -14.03
CA ALA A 323 18.76 7.22 -13.20
C ALA A 323 20.10 7.53 -13.88
N GLY A 324 20.76 6.52 -14.46
CA GLY A 324 22.01 6.70 -15.21
C GLY A 324 21.87 7.69 -16.36
N LYS A 325 20.78 7.62 -17.11
CA LYS A 325 20.48 8.55 -18.23
C LYS A 325 20.24 9.98 -17.76
N LEU A 326 19.79 10.19 -16.53
CA LEU A 326 19.59 11.53 -15.97
C LEU A 326 20.87 12.17 -15.45
N ILE A 327 21.91 11.39 -15.16
CA ILE A 327 23.19 11.90 -14.67
C ILE A 327 24.03 12.41 -15.84
N HIS A 328 23.67 13.60 -16.31
CA HIS A 328 24.43 14.35 -17.30
C HIS A 328 25.25 15.43 -16.57
N LYS A 329 26.57 15.42 -16.76
CA LYS A 329 27.52 16.41 -16.18
C LYS A 329 27.30 16.67 -14.67
N PRO A 330 27.47 15.66 -13.80
CA PRO A 330 27.46 15.91 -12.37
C PRO A 330 28.55 16.92 -12.00
N PHE A 331 28.29 17.77 -11.02
CA PHE A 331 29.22 18.81 -10.58
C PHE A 331 29.60 18.61 -9.12
N LYS A 332 30.77 19.12 -8.74
CA LYS A 332 31.25 19.07 -7.36
C LYS A 332 30.55 20.11 -6.51
N ILE A 333 30.18 19.75 -5.28
CA ILE A 333 29.72 20.69 -4.25
C ILE A 333 30.56 20.55 -2.98
N GLN A 334 30.70 21.65 -2.25
CA GLN A 334 31.27 21.68 -0.91
C GLN A 334 30.17 21.65 0.13
N LEU A 335 29.88 20.46 0.67
CA LEU A 335 28.79 20.28 1.62
C LEU A 335 29.04 21.12 2.87
N GLY A 336 28.09 21.99 3.18
CA GLY A 336 28.21 22.96 4.28
C GLY A 336 29.43 23.85 4.17
N ARG A 337 29.73 24.36 2.97
CA ARG A 337 30.91 25.20 2.70
C ARG A 337 32.23 24.48 3.03
N GLY A 338 32.26 23.17 2.81
CA GLY A 338 33.43 22.31 2.99
C GLY A 338 33.50 21.62 4.35
N LEU A 339 32.70 22.03 5.35
CA LEU A 339 32.66 21.41 6.68
C LEU A 339 32.38 19.90 6.64
N TYR A 340 31.63 19.45 5.64
CA TYR A 340 31.25 18.05 5.45
C TYR A 340 31.94 17.41 4.24
N GLY A 341 33.02 18.01 3.76
CA GLY A 341 33.77 17.57 2.59
C GLY A 341 33.06 17.83 1.26
N GLU A 342 33.63 17.29 0.20
CA GLU A 342 33.16 17.47 -1.17
C GLU A 342 32.51 16.21 -1.69
N CYS A 343 31.49 16.38 -2.55
CA CYS A 343 30.86 15.26 -3.23
C CYS A 343 30.25 15.67 -4.58
N LEU A 344 29.83 14.69 -5.39
CA LEU A 344 29.12 14.95 -6.64
C LEU A 344 27.63 15.23 -6.39
N ALA A 345 27.13 16.20 -7.14
CA ALA A 345 25.75 16.62 -7.13
C ALA A 345 25.15 16.71 -8.53
N ILE A 346 23.82 16.68 -8.57
CA ILE A 346 23.05 17.03 -9.77
C ILE A 346 21.79 17.82 -9.42
N ARG A 347 21.41 18.73 -10.33
CA ARG A 347 20.09 19.36 -10.36
C ARG A 347 19.11 18.45 -11.11
N ALA A 348 18.16 17.87 -10.40
CA ALA A 348 17.15 16.94 -10.92
C ALA A 348 15.74 17.54 -10.85
N ASP A 349 15.59 18.80 -11.26
CA ASP A 349 14.30 19.48 -11.32
C ASP A 349 13.32 18.70 -12.21
N GLY A 350 12.09 18.47 -11.70
CA GLY A 350 11.08 17.63 -12.36
C GLY A 350 11.30 16.11 -12.24
N ASN A 351 12.48 15.64 -11.82
CA ASN A 351 12.86 14.22 -11.80
C ASN A 351 13.04 13.64 -10.39
N SER A 352 12.31 14.17 -9.40
CA SER A 352 12.46 13.77 -7.99
C SER A 352 12.14 12.29 -7.71
N LYS A 353 11.45 11.59 -8.61
CA LYS A 353 11.06 10.18 -8.44
C LYS A 353 12.24 9.20 -8.47
N LEU A 354 13.37 9.61 -9.05
CA LEU A 354 14.58 8.80 -9.17
C LEU A 354 15.71 9.31 -8.26
N SER A 355 15.41 10.22 -7.32
CA SER A 355 16.44 10.82 -6.45
C SER A 355 17.20 9.80 -5.60
N HIS A 356 16.60 8.66 -5.30
CA HIS A 356 17.27 7.61 -4.53
C HIS A 356 18.33 6.93 -5.37
N GLU A 357 17.95 6.45 -6.56
CA GLU A 357 18.84 5.75 -7.49
C GLU A 357 19.94 6.68 -8.02
N ILE A 358 19.58 7.91 -8.41
CA ILE A 358 20.55 8.94 -8.82
C ILE A 358 21.55 9.20 -7.69
N GLY A 359 21.08 9.34 -6.44
CA GLY A 359 21.96 9.61 -5.31
C GLY A 359 22.91 8.45 -5.00
N LEU A 360 22.47 7.20 -5.15
CA LEU A 360 23.34 6.04 -4.95
C LEU A 360 24.43 5.96 -6.03
N GLU A 361 24.06 6.18 -7.28
CA GLU A 361 25.01 6.23 -8.40
C GLU A 361 26.02 7.38 -8.23
N LEU A 362 25.56 8.58 -7.82
CA LEU A 362 26.45 9.70 -7.53
C LEU A 362 27.37 9.44 -6.33
N SER A 363 26.92 8.69 -5.32
CA SER A 363 27.75 8.27 -4.20
C SER A 363 28.92 7.41 -4.66
N GLN A 364 28.65 6.43 -5.53
CA GLN A 364 29.69 5.56 -6.09
C GLN A 364 30.67 6.35 -6.97
N ARG A 365 30.15 7.25 -7.82
CA ARG A 365 31.00 8.13 -8.66
C ARG A 365 31.82 9.10 -7.83
N SER A 366 31.30 9.61 -6.70
CA SER A 366 32.05 10.48 -5.79
C SER A 366 33.22 9.72 -5.19
N ALA A 367 32.99 8.51 -4.68
CA ALA A 367 34.05 7.66 -4.15
C ALA A 367 35.14 7.36 -5.20
N ALA A 368 34.73 7.01 -6.44
CA ALA A 368 35.64 6.75 -7.55
C ALA A 368 36.46 7.99 -7.95
N ALA A 369 35.93 9.19 -7.72
CA ALA A 369 36.62 10.46 -7.95
C ALA A 369 37.46 10.94 -6.75
N GLY A 370 37.63 10.12 -5.70
CA GLY A 370 38.36 10.49 -4.49
C GLY A 370 37.63 11.50 -3.59
N LEU A 371 36.33 11.74 -3.83
CA LEU A 371 35.48 12.60 -3.02
C LEU A 371 34.81 11.80 -1.90
N ARG A 372 34.15 12.49 -0.97
CA ARG A 372 33.36 11.83 0.08
C ARG A 372 32.29 10.95 -0.59
N PRO A 373 32.06 9.69 -0.16
CA PRO A 373 31.14 8.75 -0.80
C PRO A 373 29.68 9.14 -0.53
N ILE A 374 29.25 10.30 -1.04
CA ILE A 374 27.93 10.87 -0.90
C ILE A 374 27.47 11.31 -2.28
N GLY A 375 26.24 10.99 -2.66
CA GLY A 375 25.59 11.59 -3.82
C GLY A 375 24.55 12.60 -3.39
N ALA A 376 24.61 13.80 -3.95
CA ALA A 376 23.63 14.86 -3.69
C ALA A 376 22.67 15.05 -4.88
N VAL A 377 21.37 14.87 -4.64
CA VAL A 377 20.34 15.14 -5.64
C VAL A 377 19.52 16.35 -5.20
N VAL A 378 19.52 17.38 -6.03
CA VAL A 378 18.95 18.69 -5.68
C VAL A 378 17.80 19.01 -6.62
N PHE A 379 16.63 19.36 -6.08
CA PHE A 379 15.48 19.75 -6.89
C PHE A 379 14.58 20.75 -6.17
N MET A 380 13.88 21.58 -6.93
CA MET A 380 12.93 22.55 -6.42
C MET A 380 11.72 21.86 -5.78
N GLN A 381 11.42 22.22 -4.54
CA GLN A 381 10.26 21.78 -3.80
C GLN A 381 9.70 22.94 -2.96
N ARG A 382 8.53 23.45 -3.36
CA ARG A 382 7.80 24.53 -2.65
C ARG A 382 8.65 25.82 -2.48
N GLY A 383 9.34 26.23 -3.54
CA GLY A 383 10.15 27.46 -3.54
C GLY A 383 11.53 27.32 -2.89
N LEU A 384 11.85 26.17 -2.28
CA LEU A 384 13.17 25.86 -1.73
C LEU A 384 13.84 24.74 -2.52
N LEU A 385 15.16 24.63 -2.41
CA LEU A 385 15.92 23.50 -2.94
C LEU A 385 15.92 22.37 -1.93
N LYS A 386 15.26 21.26 -2.27
CA LYS A 386 15.42 20.03 -1.50
C LYS A 386 16.71 19.35 -1.91
N VAL A 387 17.59 19.14 -0.94
CA VAL A 387 18.85 18.40 -1.11
C VAL A 387 18.66 17.01 -0.51
N CYS A 388 18.75 15.99 -1.34
CA CYS A 388 18.69 14.59 -0.93
C CYS A 388 20.09 13.98 -0.95
N LEU A 389 20.58 13.52 0.20
CA LEU A 389 21.89 12.87 0.31
C LEU A 389 21.74 11.35 0.40
N ARG A 390 22.52 10.62 -0.38
CA ARG A 390 22.60 9.16 -0.33
C ARG A 390 24.06 8.75 -0.20
N THR A 391 24.31 7.64 0.51
CA THR A 391 25.63 7.00 0.56
C THR A 391 25.46 5.50 0.40
N THR A 392 26.38 4.88 -0.34
CA THR A 392 26.58 3.43 -0.40
C THR A 392 27.63 2.94 0.60
N ASP A 393 28.36 3.87 1.21
CA ASP A 393 29.35 3.58 2.25
C ASP A 393 28.68 3.43 3.62
N ASN A 394 29.08 2.38 4.35
CA ASN A 394 28.50 2.01 5.64
C ASN A 394 29.06 2.83 6.81
N THR A 395 30.16 3.56 6.61
CA THR A 395 30.77 4.41 7.66
C THR A 395 30.25 5.85 7.62
N THR A 396 29.73 6.29 6.48
CA THR A 396 29.25 7.65 6.26
C THR A 396 27.84 7.85 6.78
N ASN A 397 27.65 8.82 7.69
CA ASN A 397 26.34 9.21 8.20
C ASN A 397 25.84 10.53 7.58
N THR A 398 24.99 10.45 6.56
CA THR A 398 24.41 11.64 5.92
C THR A 398 23.36 12.34 6.80
N ALA A 399 22.78 11.65 7.79
CA ALA A 399 21.73 12.22 8.62
C ALA A 399 22.24 13.35 9.53
N GLU A 400 23.51 13.32 9.93
CA GLU A 400 24.15 14.40 10.71
C GLU A 400 24.18 15.70 9.91
N ILE A 401 24.56 15.62 8.64
CA ILE A 401 24.56 16.76 7.72
C ILE A 401 23.14 17.31 7.59
N ALA A 402 22.16 16.43 7.33
CA ALA A 402 20.78 16.87 7.17
C ALA A 402 20.23 17.54 8.43
N LYS A 403 20.55 17.04 9.64
CA LYS A 403 20.14 17.65 10.91
C LYS A 403 20.70 19.07 11.09
N ALA A 404 21.95 19.31 10.69
CA ALA A 404 22.57 20.64 10.78
C ALA A 404 21.82 21.71 9.94
N TYR A 405 21.08 21.27 8.92
CA TYR A 405 20.25 22.14 8.07
C TYR A 405 18.74 21.98 8.32
N GLY A 406 18.34 21.55 9.52
CA GLY A 406 16.93 21.42 9.91
C GLY A 406 16.18 20.28 9.22
N GLY A 407 16.90 19.36 8.57
CA GLY A 407 16.36 18.15 7.95
C GLY A 407 16.58 16.90 8.79
N GLY A 408 16.57 15.74 8.12
CA GLY A 408 16.79 14.46 8.78
C GLY A 408 16.73 13.26 7.85
N GLY A 409 16.79 12.07 8.43
CA GLY A 409 16.72 10.80 7.70
C GLY A 409 17.49 9.68 8.39
N LYS A 410 17.80 8.65 7.61
CA LYS A 410 18.63 7.52 8.03
C LYS A 410 20.10 7.81 7.68
N PRO A 411 21.07 7.12 8.31
CA PRO A 411 22.48 7.33 8.01
C PRO A 411 22.81 7.26 6.51
N SER A 412 22.24 6.30 5.79
CA SER A 412 22.46 6.12 4.35
C SER A 412 21.55 6.95 3.43
N SER A 413 20.55 7.64 3.97
CA SER A 413 19.55 8.36 3.18
C SER A 413 18.86 9.45 3.98
N SER A 414 19.20 10.70 3.68
CA SER A 414 18.66 11.88 4.36
C SER A 414 18.30 13.00 3.40
N SER A 415 17.64 14.04 3.90
CA SER A 415 17.36 15.25 3.13
C SER A 415 17.10 16.47 4.01
N PHE A 416 17.34 17.64 3.46
CA PHE A 416 17.06 18.95 4.05
C PHE A 416 16.66 19.94 2.93
N ALA A 417 16.31 21.17 3.29
CA ALA A 417 15.96 22.21 2.34
C ALA A 417 16.89 23.42 2.52
N LEU A 418 17.31 24.03 1.41
CA LEU A 418 18.11 25.25 1.38
C LEU A 418 17.42 26.31 0.53
N ARG A 419 17.73 27.58 0.79
CA ARG A 419 17.49 28.65 -0.18
C ARG A 419 18.50 28.57 -1.33
N MET A 420 18.19 29.26 -2.43
CA MET A 420 19.04 29.25 -3.64
C MET A 420 20.42 29.88 -3.37
N ASP A 421 20.47 30.99 -2.64
CA ASP A 421 21.71 31.68 -2.24
C ASP A 421 22.61 30.78 -1.37
N GLU A 422 22.02 30.06 -0.41
CA GLU A 422 22.74 29.11 0.44
C GLU A 422 23.34 27.96 -0.36
N PHE A 423 22.59 27.44 -1.33
CA PHE A 423 23.08 26.37 -2.21
C PHE A 423 24.17 26.87 -3.17
N ASN A 424 24.05 28.07 -3.70
CA ASN A 424 25.06 28.67 -4.57
C ASN A 424 26.41 28.80 -3.85
N ALA A 425 26.41 29.10 -2.55
CA ALA A 425 27.63 29.12 -1.75
C ALA A 425 28.35 27.75 -1.69
N TRP A 426 27.65 26.63 -1.96
CA TRP A 426 28.26 25.29 -2.00
C TRP A 426 28.83 24.94 -3.38
N THR A 427 28.45 25.66 -4.43
CA THR A 427 28.95 25.47 -5.80
C THR A 427 30.09 26.43 -6.17
N SER A 428 30.32 27.46 -5.36
CA SER A 428 31.16 28.64 -5.69
C SER A 428 32.68 28.41 -5.63
N VAL A 429 33.19 27.19 -5.88
CA VAL A 429 34.64 26.91 -5.88
C VAL A 429 35.21 26.66 -7.28
N ASN A 430 34.42 26.88 -8.32
CA ASN A 430 34.88 26.88 -9.73
C ASN A 430 34.40 28.15 -10.48
N SER A 431 34.58 29.34 -9.89
CA SER A 431 34.57 30.60 -10.64
C SER A 431 36.00 31.05 -10.86
#